data_AF-B1A1C5-F1
#
_entry.id   AF-B1A1C5-F1
#
_cell.length_a   1.000
_cell.length_b   1.000
_cell.length_c   1.000
_cell.angle_alpha   90.00
_cell.angle_beta   90.00
_cell.angle_gamma   90.00
#
_symmetry.space_group_name_H-M   'P 1'
#
loop_
_entity.id
_entity.type
_entity.pdbx_description
1 polymer ?
#
loop_
_entity_poly.entity_id
_entity_poly.type
_entity_poly.pdbx_seq_one_letter_code
_entity_poly.pdbx_strand_id
1 'polypeptide(L)'
;APMTFSDVDKRHRTIDGKIAEGESYTVFSLWDTFRAFHPLMTIIEPTQNQAYIRSLLQKYDEGGILPKWELWGNYTGTMTGYHSVPVIVDAYMKGQRDFDVEKAFEAMLKASRFDSTYNFVYHDEIIKEKVMPMAKYYNDQLGYIPSDLENESVSKALEFAYNDFCIAQMAKELGKEDIHKEYLERSKRYTQYFDKKTGYMRGKLSTGGWREPFDPRYSRHRKRRLYRRECFP
;
A
#
# COMPACT_ATOMS: atom_id res chain seq x y z
N ALA A 1 12.07 0.09 14.80
CA ALA A 1 12.00 0.56 13.41
C ALA A 1 10.62 1.18 13.20
N PRO A 2 10.48 2.37 12.57
CA PRO A 2 11.51 3.09 11.79
C PRO A 2 12.71 3.56 12.62
N MET A 3 13.80 3.92 11.95
CA MET A 3 15.02 4.46 12.57
C MET A 3 15.58 5.63 11.76
N THR A 4 16.38 6.48 12.41
CA THR A 4 17.02 7.64 11.76
C THR A 4 17.89 7.20 10.58
N PHE A 5 17.75 7.91 9.46
CA PHE A 5 18.44 7.65 8.20
C PHE A 5 19.23 8.84 7.66
N SER A 6 19.12 10.00 8.33
CA SER A 6 19.96 11.15 8.08
C SER A 6 21.17 11.16 9.00
N ASP A 7 22.32 11.60 8.48
CA ASP A 7 23.54 11.86 9.24
C ASP A 7 23.35 13.01 10.25
N VAL A 8 24.36 13.23 11.10
CA VAL A 8 24.34 14.31 12.11
C VAL A 8 24.23 15.71 11.49
N ASP A 9 24.70 15.87 10.26
CA ASP A 9 24.59 17.09 9.46
C ASP A 9 23.30 17.15 8.61
N LYS A 10 22.35 16.24 8.89
CA LYS A 10 21.05 16.11 8.24
C LYS A 10 21.10 15.70 6.77
N ARG A 11 22.22 15.19 6.25
CA ARG A 11 22.24 14.62 4.90
C ARG A 11 21.73 13.19 4.89
N HIS A 12 21.00 12.80 3.85
CA HIS A 12 20.56 11.41 3.62
C HIS A 12 20.59 11.05 2.14
N ARG A 13 20.57 9.75 1.84
CA ARG A 13 20.41 9.23 0.48
C ARG A 13 18.93 9.17 0.12
N THR A 14 18.52 9.89 -0.91
CA THR A 14 17.13 9.88 -1.41
C THR A 14 16.79 8.59 -2.15
N ILE A 15 15.50 8.35 -2.41
CA ILE A 15 15.06 7.21 -3.22
C ILE A 15 15.66 7.19 -4.63
N ASP A 16 15.83 8.35 -5.25
CA ASP A 16 16.48 8.46 -6.58
C ASP A 16 18.01 8.41 -6.53
N GLY A 17 18.60 8.10 -5.37
CA GLY A 17 20.02 7.88 -5.20
C GLY A 17 20.86 9.15 -5.06
N LYS A 18 20.25 10.33 -4.92
CA LYS A 18 20.94 11.60 -4.66
C LYS A 18 21.19 11.82 -3.17
N ILE A 19 22.04 12.79 -2.84
CA ILE A 19 22.14 13.29 -1.46
C ILE A 19 21.23 14.50 -1.33
N ALA A 20 20.38 14.49 -0.30
CA ALA A 20 19.55 15.63 0.09
C ALA A 20 19.78 15.97 1.55
N GLU A 21 19.27 17.12 1.98
CA GLU A 21 19.27 17.57 3.37
C GLU A 21 17.86 17.48 3.96
N GLY A 22 17.76 17.06 5.22
CA GLY A 22 16.52 16.93 5.98
C GLY A 22 16.54 15.73 6.92
N GLU A 23 15.70 15.78 7.95
CA GLU A 23 15.49 14.59 8.78
C GLU A 23 14.79 13.51 7.96
N SER A 24 15.38 12.31 7.94
CA SER A 24 14.81 11.16 7.23
C SER A 24 14.83 9.93 8.12
N TYR A 25 13.86 9.05 7.92
CA TYR A 25 13.73 7.77 8.59
C TYR A 25 13.65 6.64 7.57
N THR A 26 13.99 5.43 7.99
CA THR A 26 13.96 4.24 7.15
C THR A 26 13.46 3.01 7.91
N VAL A 27 13.21 1.90 7.19
CA VAL A 27 12.63 0.65 7.66
C VAL A 27 11.14 0.81 7.99
N PHE A 28 10.38 1.12 6.95
CA PHE A 28 8.92 1.20 7.02
C PHE A 28 8.29 -0.14 6.61
N SER A 29 8.14 -1.07 7.57
CA SER A 29 7.44 -2.35 7.39
C SER A 29 5.92 -2.20 7.49
N LEU A 30 5.34 -1.38 6.60
CA LEU A 30 4.00 -0.82 6.80
C LEU A 30 2.89 -1.85 6.77
N TRP A 31 3.07 -3.02 6.12
CA TRP A 31 2.09 -4.10 6.16
C TRP A 31 1.89 -4.69 7.56
N ASP A 32 2.92 -4.61 8.42
CA ASP A 32 2.87 -5.03 9.82
C ASP A 32 2.54 -3.85 10.74
N THR A 33 3.29 -2.75 10.61
CA THR A 33 3.34 -1.69 11.63
C THR A 33 2.09 -0.83 11.68
N PHE A 34 1.29 -0.76 10.61
CA PHE A 34 0.02 -0.02 10.64
C PHE A 34 -1.00 -0.60 11.63
N ARG A 35 -0.84 -1.88 11.99
CA ARG A 35 -1.83 -2.62 12.78
C ARG A 35 -1.81 -2.27 14.26
N ALA A 36 -0.62 -1.98 14.80
CA ALA A 36 -0.43 -1.77 16.22
C ALA A 36 0.69 -0.79 16.55
N PHE A 37 1.81 -0.83 15.85
CA PHE A 37 2.95 0.05 16.15
C PHE A 37 2.60 1.52 15.90
N HIS A 38 2.15 1.90 14.71
CA HIS A 38 1.77 3.29 14.44
C HIS A 38 0.60 3.77 15.31
N PRO A 39 -0.48 2.97 15.52
CA PRO A 39 -1.50 3.29 16.51
C PRO A 39 -0.93 3.53 17.92
N LEU A 40 0.01 2.71 18.38
CA LEU A 40 0.67 2.92 19.68
C LEU A 40 1.46 4.24 19.68
N MET A 41 2.22 4.52 18.63
CA MET A 41 3.01 5.75 18.52
C MET A 41 2.14 7.01 18.54
N THR A 42 0.91 6.97 18.04
CA THR A 42 -0.02 8.11 18.20
C THR A 42 -0.38 8.42 19.66
N ILE A 43 -0.16 7.48 20.59
CA ILE A 43 -0.46 7.64 22.02
C ILE A 43 0.81 8.01 22.78
N ILE A 44 1.87 7.23 22.60
CA ILE A 44 3.08 7.36 23.44
C ILE A 44 4.09 8.37 22.90
N GLU A 45 4.13 8.57 21.58
CA GLU A 45 5.17 9.37 20.90
C GLU A 45 4.60 10.08 19.64
N PRO A 46 3.54 10.91 19.79
CA PRO A 46 2.82 11.48 18.65
C PRO A 46 3.67 12.41 17.78
N THR A 47 4.61 13.16 18.38
CA THR A 47 5.55 14.01 17.63
C THR A 47 6.45 13.16 16.73
N GLN A 48 6.94 12.02 17.23
CA GLN A 48 7.77 11.11 16.47
C GLN A 48 6.97 10.41 15.36
N ASN A 49 5.72 10.02 15.62
CA ASN A 49 4.86 9.45 14.58
C ASN A 49 4.60 10.44 13.44
N GLN A 50 4.41 11.71 13.74
CA GLN A 50 4.28 12.77 12.73
C GLN A 50 5.58 13.00 11.96
N ALA A 51 6.75 12.89 12.61
CA ALA A 51 8.04 12.91 11.92
C ALA A 51 8.19 11.73 10.94
N TYR A 52 7.70 10.54 11.30
CA TYR A 52 7.63 9.40 10.39
C TYR A 52 6.72 9.66 9.18
N ILE A 53 5.55 10.27 9.40
CA ILE A 53 4.65 10.66 8.31
C ILE A 53 5.32 11.67 7.37
N ARG A 54 5.97 12.71 7.91
CA ARG A 54 6.74 13.65 7.10
C ARG A 54 7.83 12.96 6.28
N SER A 55 8.52 11.96 6.85
CA SER A 55 9.50 11.17 6.10
C SER A 55 8.86 10.29 5.01
N LEU A 56 7.65 9.76 5.22
CA LEU A 56 6.91 9.08 4.15
C LEU A 56 6.53 10.04 3.01
N LEU A 57 6.15 11.28 3.33
CA LEU A 57 5.87 12.32 2.32
C LEU A 57 7.13 12.81 1.61
N GLN A 58 8.25 12.94 2.31
CA GLN A 58 9.56 13.18 1.71
C GLN A 58 9.90 12.07 0.71
N LYS A 59 9.70 10.80 1.08
CA LYS A 59 9.92 9.66 0.19
C LYS A 59 8.97 9.66 -1.00
N TYR A 60 7.74 10.15 -0.83
CA TYR A 60 6.82 10.40 -1.94
C TYR A 60 7.39 11.44 -2.93
N ASP A 61 7.93 12.56 -2.43
CA ASP A 61 8.54 13.58 -3.28
C ASP A 61 9.78 13.05 -4.02
N GLU A 62 10.64 12.29 -3.32
CA GLU A 62 11.88 11.73 -3.88
C GLU A 62 11.62 10.60 -4.88
N GLY A 63 10.67 9.72 -4.57
CA GLY A 63 10.48 8.46 -5.26
C GLY A 63 9.23 8.41 -6.13
N GLY A 64 8.33 9.38 -6.03
CA GLY A 64 7.11 9.51 -6.85
C GLY A 64 5.86 8.75 -6.37
N ILE A 65 5.95 7.88 -5.36
CA ILE A 65 4.81 7.12 -4.81
C ILE A 65 5.03 6.82 -3.32
N LEU A 66 3.96 6.72 -2.51
CA LEU A 66 4.14 6.32 -1.11
C LEU A 66 4.72 4.91 -1.03
N PRO A 67 5.76 4.67 -0.22
CA PRO A 67 6.27 3.33 -0.05
C PRO A 67 5.25 2.42 0.60
N LYS A 68 5.12 1.19 0.10
CA LYS A 68 4.43 0.10 0.82
C LYS A 68 5.34 -0.64 1.80
N TRP A 69 6.62 -0.74 1.44
CA TRP A 69 7.67 -1.32 2.27
C TRP A 69 8.99 -0.69 1.83
N GLU A 70 9.52 0.21 2.65
CA GLU A 70 10.76 0.92 2.38
C GLU A 70 11.92 0.33 3.19
N LEU A 71 13.04 0.07 2.51
CA LEU A 71 14.30 -0.36 3.10
C LEU A 71 15.44 0.53 2.64
N TRP A 72 16.10 1.22 3.56
CA TRP A 72 17.37 1.92 3.32
C TRP A 72 17.32 2.87 2.10
N GLY A 73 16.28 3.69 2.02
CA GLY A 73 16.04 4.59 0.90
C GLY A 73 15.52 3.91 -0.37
N ASN A 74 15.02 2.67 -0.32
CA ASN A 74 14.59 1.94 -1.51
C ASN A 74 13.18 1.37 -1.41
N TYR A 75 12.47 1.30 -2.54
CA TYR A 75 11.29 0.47 -2.67
C TYR A 75 11.68 -1.00 -2.77
N THR A 76 11.13 -1.83 -1.89
CA THR A 76 11.29 -3.30 -2.00
C THR A 76 10.11 -3.98 -2.68
N GLY A 77 8.97 -3.29 -2.66
CA GLY A 77 7.69 -3.85 -3.09
C GLY A 77 7.21 -5.03 -2.24
N THR A 78 7.73 -5.21 -1.02
CA THR A 78 7.40 -6.33 -0.15
C THR A 78 5.97 -6.22 0.40
N MET A 79 5.28 -7.36 0.50
CA MET A 79 3.87 -7.50 0.90
C MET A 79 2.85 -6.81 -0.03
N THR A 80 1.59 -6.82 0.42
CA THR A 80 0.39 -6.31 -0.27
C THR A 80 -0.08 -4.98 0.32
N GLY A 81 -1.14 -4.41 -0.25
CA GLY A 81 -1.72 -3.16 0.22
C GLY A 81 -0.89 -1.90 -0.08
N TYR A 82 -1.36 -0.78 0.48
CA TYR A 82 -0.73 0.54 0.44
C TYR A 82 -0.89 1.20 1.82
N HIS A 83 -0.28 0.54 2.82
CA HIS A 83 -0.54 0.77 4.24
C HIS A 83 0.10 2.04 4.84
N SER A 84 0.74 2.89 4.02
CA SER A 84 1.03 4.27 4.41
C SER A 84 -0.27 5.07 4.66
N VAL A 85 -1.35 4.72 3.94
CA VAL A 85 -2.68 5.34 4.07
C VAL A 85 -3.21 5.30 5.52
N PRO A 86 -3.45 4.15 6.16
CA PRO A 86 -4.00 4.08 7.50
C PRO A 86 -3.09 4.75 8.54
N VAL A 87 -1.76 4.76 8.35
CA VAL A 87 -0.84 5.47 9.23
C VAL A 87 -1.07 6.99 9.20
N ILE A 88 -1.23 7.55 8.01
CA ILE A 88 -1.52 8.98 7.81
C ILE A 88 -2.92 9.32 8.34
N VAL A 89 -3.93 8.53 7.98
CA VAL A 89 -5.32 8.77 8.35
C VAL A 89 -5.53 8.67 9.86
N ASP A 90 -4.93 7.68 10.54
CA ASP A 90 -5.04 7.53 11.98
C ASP A 90 -4.50 8.75 12.74
N ALA A 91 -3.32 9.25 12.35
CA ALA A 91 -2.76 10.47 12.91
C ALA A 91 -3.67 11.68 12.65
N TYR A 92 -4.11 11.86 11.39
CA TYR A 92 -4.99 12.97 11.01
C TYR A 92 -6.29 13.01 11.82
N MET A 93 -6.93 11.85 11.99
CA MET A 93 -8.20 11.70 12.73
C MET A 93 -8.04 11.95 14.23
N LYS A 94 -6.85 11.70 14.78
CA LYS A 94 -6.50 11.99 16.18
C LYS A 94 -6.03 13.44 16.38
N GLY A 95 -6.17 14.31 15.38
CA GLY A 95 -5.76 15.72 15.44
C GLY A 95 -4.25 15.94 15.27
N GLN A 96 -3.49 14.90 14.93
CA GLN A 96 -2.05 14.96 14.66
C GLN A 96 -1.86 15.31 13.19
N ARG A 97 -1.67 16.59 12.89
CA ARG A 97 -1.71 17.16 11.52
C ARG A 97 -0.46 17.98 11.18
N ASP A 98 0.65 17.76 11.88
CA ASP A 98 1.95 18.41 11.62
C ASP A 98 2.66 17.81 10.39
N PHE A 99 1.99 17.88 9.25
CA PHE A 99 2.47 17.49 7.93
C PHE A 99 1.59 18.13 6.84
N ASP A 100 2.05 18.12 5.60
CA ASP A 100 1.28 18.63 4.46
C ASP A 100 0.09 17.69 4.17
N VAL A 101 -1.10 18.09 4.66
CA VAL A 101 -2.34 17.30 4.58
C VAL A 101 -2.81 17.11 3.14
N GLU A 102 -2.73 18.14 2.30
CA GLU A 102 -3.18 18.05 0.91
C GLU A 102 -2.23 17.16 0.10
N LYS A 103 -0.91 17.32 0.27
CA LYS A 103 0.08 16.40 -0.31
C LYS A 103 -0.13 14.97 0.16
N ALA A 104 -0.35 14.78 1.46
CA ALA A 104 -0.60 13.45 2.00
C ALA A 104 -1.82 12.80 1.34
N PHE A 105 -2.91 13.55 1.20
CA PHE A 105 -4.11 13.07 0.54
C PHE A 105 -3.88 12.72 -0.94
N GLU A 106 -3.22 13.58 -1.70
CA GLU A 106 -2.82 13.30 -3.09
C GLU A 106 -1.98 12.02 -3.19
N ALA A 107 -0.96 11.90 -2.34
CA ALA A 107 -0.04 10.78 -2.31
C ALA A 107 -0.77 9.46 -1.99
N MET A 108 -1.76 9.49 -1.10
CA MET A 108 -2.63 8.34 -0.80
C MET A 108 -3.46 7.91 -2.01
N LEU A 109 -4.07 8.86 -2.72
CA LEU A 109 -4.84 8.56 -3.94
C LEU A 109 -3.94 7.91 -5.00
N LYS A 110 -2.76 8.50 -5.23
CA LYS A 110 -1.75 8.00 -6.17
C LYS A 110 -1.26 6.59 -5.79
N ALA A 111 -1.08 6.33 -4.49
CA ALA A 111 -0.68 5.01 -4.00
C ALA A 111 -1.77 3.93 -4.18
N SER A 112 -3.05 4.32 -4.19
CA SER A 112 -4.18 3.37 -4.27
C SER A 112 -4.55 2.96 -5.71
N ARG A 113 -4.36 3.85 -6.69
CA ARG A 113 -4.82 3.68 -8.07
C ARG A 113 -3.79 2.97 -8.93
N PHE A 114 -4.26 2.25 -9.96
CA PHE A 114 -3.39 1.80 -11.02
C PHE A 114 -3.19 2.90 -12.05
N ASP A 115 -1.94 3.20 -12.38
CA ASP A 115 -1.61 4.05 -13.51
C ASP A 115 -0.23 3.66 -14.05
N SER A 116 -0.19 3.16 -15.28
CA SER A 116 1.05 2.77 -15.95
C SER A 116 1.91 3.96 -16.37
N THR A 117 1.36 5.17 -16.34
CA THR A 117 2.06 6.43 -16.68
C THR A 117 2.73 7.07 -15.47
N TYR A 118 2.45 6.62 -14.25
CA TYR A 118 3.11 7.15 -13.05
C TYR A 118 4.60 6.94 -13.13
N ASN A 119 5.33 8.06 -13.17
CA ASN A 119 6.77 8.07 -13.06
C ASN A 119 7.16 8.00 -11.58
N PHE A 120 7.60 6.82 -11.14
CA PHE A 120 8.19 6.60 -9.82
C PHE A 120 9.51 5.85 -9.99
N VAL A 121 10.43 6.01 -9.04
CA VAL A 121 11.76 5.38 -9.10
C VAL A 121 11.63 3.88 -8.90
N TYR A 122 12.29 3.09 -9.75
CA TYR A 122 12.50 1.66 -9.55
C TYR A 122 13.80 1.21 -10.20
N HIS A 123 14.46 0.23 -9.59
CA HIS A 123 15.76 -0.27 -10.06
C HIS A 123 15.64 -1.58 -10.87
N ASP A 124 14.48 -2.22 -10.85
CA ASP A 124 14.17 -3.44 -11.60
C ASP A 124 12.66 -3.50 -11.86
N GLU A 125 12.24 -4.09 -12.99
CA GLU A 125 10.83 -4.27 -13.34
C GLU A 125 10.05 -5.09 -12.31
N ILE A 126 10.68 -6.06 -11.64
CA ILE A 126 10.05 -6.82 -10.56
C ILE A 126 9.64 -5.89 -9.40
N ILE A 127 10.42 -4.85 -9.11
CA ILE A 127 10.07 -3.88 -8.07
C ILE A 127 8.90 -3.01 -8.54
N LYS A 128 8.91 -2.57 -9.80
CA LYS A 128 7.80 -1.81 -10.39
C LYS A 128 6.50 -2.60 -10.35
N GLU A 129 6.50 -3.85 -10.81
CA GLU A 129 5.34 -4.75 -10.78
C GLU A 129 4.84 -4.98 -9.36
N LYS A 130 5.75 -5.06 -8.38
CA LYS A 130 5.33 -5.17 -6.99
C LYS A 130 4.69 -3.88 -6.49
N VAL A 131 5.31 -2.71 -6.70
CA VAL A 131 4.83 -1.41 -6.22
C VAL A 131 3.52 -0.99 -6.90
N MET A 132 3.39 -1.28 -8.20
CA MET A 132 2.22 -1.04 -9.02
C MET A 132 1.66 -2.35 -9.61
N PRO A 133 1.07 -3.23 -8.78
CA PRO A 133 0.61 -4.53 -9.25
C PRO A 133 -0.67 -4.43 -10.07
N MET A 134 -0.84 -5.35 -11.02
CA MET A 134 -2.06 -5.50 -11.83
C MET A 134 -3.32 -5.75 -10.98
N ALA A 135 -3.16 -6.22 -9.74
CA ALA A 135 -4.20 -6.22 -8.73
C ALA A 135 -4.99 -4.89 -8.65
N LYS A 136 -4.30 -3.74 -8.72
CA LYS A 136 -4.94 -2.42 -8.70
C LYS A 136 -5.76 -2.20 -9.97
N TYR A 137 -5.20 -2.55 -11.13
CA TYR A 137 -5.89 -2.45 -12.41
C TYR A 137 -7.18 -3.27 -12.40
N TYR A 138 -7.12 -4.54 -11.98
CA TYR A 138 -8.30 -5.40 -11.91
C TYR A 138 -9.33 -4.88 -10.90
N ASN A 139 -8.89 -4.43 -9.73
CA ASN A 139 -9.78 -3.83 -8.74
C ASN A 139 -10.51 -2.63 -9.32
N ASP A 140 -9.81 -1.73 -10.02
CA ASP A 140 -10.37 -0.51 -10.60
C ASP A 140 -11.33 -0.81 -11.76
N GLN A 141 -10.97 -1.73 -12.66
CA GLN A 141 -11.75 -2.02 -13.87
C GLN A 141 -12.90 -3.02 -13.65
N LEU A 142 -12.70 -4.01 -12.78
CA LEU A 142 -13.64 -5.12 -12.57
C LEU A 142 -14.39 -5.03 -11.24
N GLY A 143 -13.95 -4.19 -10.32
CA GLY A 143 -14.46 -4.14 -8.95
C GLY A 143 -14.03 -5.30 -8.05
N TYR A 144 -13.17 -6.19 -8.56
CA TYR A 144 -12.53 -7.28 -7.82
C TYR A 144 -11.24 -7.73 -8.55
N ILE A 145 -10.48 -8.61 -7.91
CA ILE A 145 -9.17 -9.11 -8.31
C ILE A 145 -9.33 -10.61 -8.62
N PRO A 146 -9.29 -11.01 -9.90
CA PRO A 146 -9.39 -12.41 -10.30
C PRO A 146 -8.20 -13.25 -9.79
N SER A 147 -8.49 -14.36 -9.13
CA SER A 147 -7.51 -15.27 -8.52
C SER A 147 -6.75 -16.16 -9.52
N ASP A 148 -7.21 -16.21 -10.77
CA ASP A 148 -6.58 -16.84 -11.91
C ASP A 148 -5.60 -15.91 -12.64
N LEU A 149 -5.78 -14.58 -12.51
CA LEU A 149 -4.91 -13.57 -13.12
C LEU A 149 -3.89 -12.99 -12.15
N GLU A 150 -4.19 -12.96 -10.85
CA GLU A 150 -3.37 -12.30 -9.83
C GLU A 150 -3.13 -13.22 -8.62
N ASN A 151 -1.88 -13.29 -8.17
CA ASN A 151 -1.55 -14.01 -6.92
C ASN A 151 -2.05 -13.22 -5.69
N GLU A 152 -2.38 -13.93 -4.61
CA GLU A 152 -2.81 -13.32 -3.33
C GLU A 152 -4.06 -12.44 -3.48
N SER A 153 -4.92 -12.72 -4.48
CA SER A 153 -6.01 -11.83 -4.88
C SER A 153 -6.98 -11.49 -3.74
N VAL A 154 -7.36 -12.50 -2.93
CA VAL A 154 -8.27 -12.31 -1.79
C VAL A 154 -7.63 -11.39 -0.75
N SER A 155 -6.39 -11.67 -0.33
CA SER A 155 -5.67 -10.84 0.65
C SER A 155 -5.52 -9.40 0.18
N LYS A 156 -5.08 -9.21 -1.08
CA LYS A 156 -4.96 -7.88 -1.69
C LYS A 156 -6.29 -7.14 -1.68
N ALA A 157 -7.38 -7.81 -2.04
CA ALA A 157 -8.68 -7.16 -2.11
C ALA A 157 -9.24 -6.74 -0.75
N LEU A 158 -9.10 -7.59 0.27
CA LEU A 158 -9.51 -7.27 1.63
C LEU A 158 -8.70 -6.09 2.18
N GLU A 159 -7.39 -6.07 1.93
CA GLU A 159 -6.54 -4.97 2.35
C GLU A 159 -6.81 -3.68 1.58
N PHE A 160 -7.02 -3.75 0.26
CA PHE A 160 -7.40 -2.59 -0.54
C PHE A 160 -8.72 -2.01 -0.04
N ALA A 161 -9.72 -2.84 0.25
CA ALA A 161 -10.99 -2.40 0.81
C ALA A 161 -10.82 -1.62 2.14
N TYR A 162 -9.95 -2.09 3.04
CA TYR A 162 -9.64 -1.38 4.29
C TYR A 162 -8.90 -0.04 4.06
N ASN A 163 -7.89 -0.03 3.18
CA ASN A 163 -7.18 1.22 2.89
C ASN A 163 -8.11 2.22 2.16
N ASP A 164 -8.98 1.75 1.27
CA ASP A 164 -9.98 2.57 0.59
C ASP A 164 -10.99 3.17 1.59
N PHE A 165 -11.40 2.41 2.61
CA PHE A 165 -12.19 2.96 3.71
C PHE A 165 -11.44 4.11 4.41
N CYS A 166 -10.15 3.96 4.71
CA CYS A 166 -9.37 5.01 5.35
C CYS A 166 -9.31 6.29 4.49
N ILE A 167 -9.10 6.15 3.17
CA ILE A 167 -9.14 7.28 2.23
C ILE A 167 -10.53 7.93 2.23
N ALA A 168 -11.61 7.13 2.20
CA ALA A 168 -12.97 7.64 2.23
C ALA A 168 -13.23 8.48 3.48
N GLN A 169 -12.76 8.03 4.65
CA GLN A 169 -12.93 8.77 5.90
C GLN A 169 -12.18 10.11 5.88
N MET A 170 -10.93 10.14 5.42
CA MET A 170 -10.18 11.39 5.32
C MET A 170 -10.75 12.33 4.26
N ALA A 171 -11.23 11.80 3.12
CA ALA A 171 -11.90 12.59 2.09
C ALA A 171 -13.13 13.32 2.63
N LYS A 172 -13.91 12.65 3.51
CA LYS A 172 -15.06 13.24 4.18
C LYS A 172 -14.67 14.45 5.05
N GLU A 173 -13.64 14.31 5.88
CA GLU A 173 -13.15 15.39 6.75
C GLU A 173 -12.60 16.58 5.96
N LEU A 174 -12.04 16.33 4.77
CA LEU A 174 -11.55 17.36 3.86
C LEU A 174 -12.64 17.96 2.96
N GLY A 175 -13.90 17.57 3.11
CA GLY A 175 -15.01 18.05 2.27
C GLY A 175 -14.95 17.59 0.80
N LYS A 176 -14.16 16.55 0.49
CA LYS A 176 -13.99 16.00 -0.86
C LYS A 176 -15.04 14.92 -1.13
N GLU A 177 -16.31 15.33 -1.20
CA GLU A 177 -17.48 14.44 -1.19
C GLU A 177 -17.50 13.39 -2.33
N ASP A 178 -17.09 13.77 -3.54
CA ASP A 178 -17.06 12.83 -4.67
C ASP A 178 -16.04 11.70 -4.43
N ILE A 179 -14.88 12.05 -3.86
CA ILE A 179 -13.83 11.08 -3.50
C ILE A 179 -14.29 10.24 -2.31
N HIS A 180 -14.98 10.83 -1.33
CA HIS A 180 -15.58 10.07 -0.22
C HIS A 180 -16.52 8.99 -0.75
N LYS A 181 -17.47 9.34 -1.62
CA LYS A 181 -18.42 8.38 -2.21
C LYS A 181 -17.71 7.29 -3.00
N GLU A 182 -16.77 7.66 -3.89
CA GLU A 182 -16.01 6.70 -4.69
C GLU A 182 -15.30 5.68 -3.79
N TYR A 183 -14.49 6.15 -2.84
CA TYR A 183 -13.69 5.28 -2.00
C TYR A 183 -14.53 4.50 -0.98
N LEU A 184 -15.67 5.04 -0.53
CA LEU A 184 -16.60 4.29 0.29
C LEU A 184 -17.21 3.11 -0.47
N GLU A 185 -17.57 3.29 -1.74
CA GLU A 185 -18.03 2.17 -2.58
C GLU A 185 -16.90 1.16 -2.86
N ARG A 186 -15.68 1.64 -3.13
CA ARG A 186 -14.50 0.76 -3.28
C ARG A 186 -14.24 -0.05 -2.00
N SER A 187 -14.42 0.55 -0.83
CA SER A 187 -14.25 -0.13 0.45
C SER A 187 -15.21 -1.29 0.66
N LYS A 188 -16.34 -1.34 -0.06
CA LYS A 188 -17.32 -2.44 0.01
C LYS A 188 -16.99 -3.60 -0.92
N ARG A 189 -15.95 -3.50 -1.76
CA ARG A 189 -15.56 -4.55 -2.72
C ARG A 189 -15.14 -5.87 -2.06
N TYR A 190 -14.83 -5.89 -0.75
CA TYR A 190 -14.60 -7.14 -0.02
C TYR A 190 -15.79 -8.12 -0.12
N THR A 191 -17.01 -7.59 -0.28
CA THR A 191 -18.25 -8.39 -0.40
C THR A 191 -18.23 -9.30 -1.64
N GLN A 192 -17.44 -8.97 -2.66
CA GLN A 192 -17.26 -9.80 -3.87
C GLN A 192 -16.65 -11.17 -3.59
N TYR A 193 -16.00 -11.34 -2.44
CA TYR A 193 -15.26 -12.55 -2.08
C TYR A 193 -16.00 -13.41 -1.07
N PHE A 194 -17.09 -12.94 -0.47
CA PHE A 194 -17.81 -13.70 0.55
C PHE A 194 -18.66 -14.81 -0.09
N ASP A 195 -18.18 -16.05 -0.02
CA ASP A 195 -18.89 -17.24 -0.46
C ASP A 195 -19.87 -17.70 0.63
N LYS A 196 -21.15 -17.35 0.47
CA LYS A 196 -22.22 -17.70 1.42
C LYS A 196 -22.36 -19.20 1.68
N LYS A 197 -21.95 -20.06 0.75
CA LYS A 197 -22.05 -21.52 0.92
C LYS A 197 -20.99 -22.05 1.88
N THR A 198 -19.78 -21.51 1.82
CA THR A 198 -18.66 -21.95 2.66
C THR A 198 -18.48 -21.10 3.90
N GLY A 199 -18.99 -19.85 3.91
CA GLY A 199 -18.79 -18.89 4.98
C GLY A 199 -17.42 -18.21 4.97
N TYR A 200 -16.63 -18.38 3.91
CA TYR A 200 -15.27 -17.85 3.80
C TYR A 200 -15.14 -16.80 2.69
N MET A 201 -14.08 -15.99 2.81
CA MET A 201 -13.57 -15.19 1.70
C MET A 201 -12.85 -16.10 0.71
N ARG A 202 -13.36 -16.20 -0.53
CA ARG A 202 -12.92 -17.17 -1.53
C ARG A 202 -12.47 -16.46 -2.80
N GLY A 203 -11.46 -17.02 -3.46
CA GLY A 203 -10.96 -16.49 -4.74
C GLY A 203 -12.04 -16.54 -5.81
N LYS A 204 -12.30 -15.40 -6.45
CA LYS A 204 -13.18 -15.29 -7.62
C LYS A 204 -12.32 -15.44 -8.89
N LEU A 205 -12.84 -16.11 -9.91
CA LEU A 205 -12.19 -16.26 -11.22
C LEU A 205 -12.60 -15.09 -12.12
N SER A 206 -11.83 -14.82 -13.16
CA SER A 206 -12.13 -13.78 -14.16
C SER A 206 -13.47 -14.03 -14.87
N THR A 207 -13.91 -15.29 -14.94
CA THR A 207 -15.23 -15.70 -15.45
C THR A 207 -16.39 -15.46 -14.47
N GLY A 208 -16.11 -14.96 -13.27
CA GLY A 208 -17.09 -14.68 -12.21
C GLY A 208 -17.37 -15.84 -11.25
N GLY A 209 -16.95 -17.06 -11.58
CA GLY A 209 -17.10 -18.24 -10.71
C GLY A 209 -16.14 -18.27 -9.52
N TRP A 210 -16.35 -19.21 -8.60
CA TRP A 210 -15.43 -19.44 -7.48
C TRP A 210 -14.25 -20.32 -7.90
N ARG A 211 -13.08 -20.09 -7.28
CA ARG A 211 -11.91 -20.94 -7.44
C ARG A 211 -12.16 -22.31 -6.80
N GLU A 212 -11.93 -23.37 -7.57
CA GLU A 212 -12.07 -24.76 -7.14
C GLU A 212 -10.79 -25.56 -7.45
N PRO A 213 -10.42 -26.56 -6.64
CA PRO A 213 -11.01 -26.89 -5.33
C PRO A 213 -10.70 -25.80 -4.28
N PHE A 214 -11.50 -25.76 -3.20
CA PHE A 214 -11.32 -24.82 -2.08
C PHE A 214 -11.15 -25.57 -0.76
N ASP A 215 -10.04 -25.29 -0.06
CA ASP A 215 -9.77 -25.74 1.31
C ASP A 215 -9.28 -24.53 2.11
N PRO A 216 -10.05 -24.05 3.12
CA PRO A 216 -9.68 -22.88 3.91
C PRO A 216 -8.45 -23.12 4.80
N ARG A 217 -7.99 -24.36 4.95
CA ARG A 217 -6.78 -24.72 5.72
C ARG A 217 -5.53 -24.85 4.85
N TYR A 218 -5.70 -24.87 3.53
CA TYR A 218 -4.58 -24.98 2.61
C TYR A 218 -3.94 -23.60 2.36
N SER A 219 -2.64 -23.50 2.63
CA SER A 219 -1.87 -22.29 2.36
C SER A 219 -0.81 -22.56 1.28
N ARG A 220 -0.82 -21.73 0.23
CA ARG A 220 0.25 -21.67 -0.76
C ARG A 220 0.50 -20.23 -1.15
N HIS A 221 1.69 -19.75 -0.84
CA HIS A 221 2.06 -18.35 -1.05
C HIS A 221 2.13 -17.97 -2.53
N ARG A 222 2.81 -18.76 -3.38
CA ARG A 222 2.90 -18.53 -4.84
C ARG A 222 2.83 -19.83 -5.62
N LYS A 223 2.28 -19.79 -6.83
CA LYS A 223 2.50 -20.87 -7.81
C LYS A 223 4.00 -20.87 -8.13
N ARG A 224 4.64 -22.05 -8.12
CA ARG A 224 6.05 -22.19 -8.51
C ARG A 224 6.14 -21.74 -9.98
N ARG A 225 6.71 -20.55 -10.24
CA ARG A 225 7.04 -20.12 -11.60
C ARG A 225 8.14 -21.08 -12.04
N LEU A 226 7.85 -21.99 -12.98
CA LEU A 226 8.88 -22.77 -13.64
C LEU A 226 9.75 -21.78 -14.42
N TYR A 227 10.78 -21.23 -13.77
CA TYR A 227 11.90 -20.65 -14.49
C TYR A 227 12.60 -21.83 -15.16
N ARG A 228 12.13 -22.25 -16.34
CA ARG A 228 13.05 -22.77 -17.34
C ARG A 228 13.92 -21.57 -17.71
N ARG A 229 15.04 -21.41 -17.00
CA ARG A 229 16.22 -20.89 -17.67
C ARG A 229 16.55 -21.95 -18.72
N GLU A 230 16.05 -21.77 -19.92
CA GLU A 230 16.75 -22.30 -21.08
C GLU A 230 18.13 -21.65 -21.02
N CYS A 231 19.10 -22.40 -20.48
CA CYS A 231 20.48 -22.18 -20.83
C CYS A 231 20.54 -22.39 -22.35
N PHE A 232 20.53 -21.28 -23.09
CA PHE A 232 20.91 -21.31 -24.49
C PHE A 232 22.41 -21.70 -24.58
N PRO A 233 22.81 -22.39 -25.66
CA PRO A 233 24.00 -23.23 -25.74
C PRO A 233 25.32 -22.46 -25.60
#